data_AF-A0A0U2UK38-F1
#
_entry.id   AF-A0A0U2UK38-F1
#
_cell.length_a   1.000
_cell.length_b   1.000
_cell.length_c   1.000
_cell.angle_alpha   90.00
_cell.angle_beta   90.00
_cell.angle_gamma   90.00
#
_symmetry.space_group_name_H-M   'P 1'
#
loop_
_entity.id
_entity.type
_entity.pdbx_description
1 polymer ?
#
loop_
_entity_poly.entity_id
_entity_poly.type
_entity_poly.pdbx_seq_one_letter_code
_entity_poly.pdbx_strand_id
1 'polypeptide(L)'
;MATSYELIFKKFIKKLKNDENFFNYKNLTDEEVEEMINDHLNSLLDRSVSFIYKFGNPDINLYDRNDELQEFNVDLVNQEIDLLSDLMYFSYFEEQKNKVTAFELTFRSSELNVFSPSNERRTVLNMISDLENSSVDAIQNYLSRDRITWNYKSIYGSGSS
;
A
#
# COMPACT_ATOMS: atom_id res chain seq x y z
N MET A 1 20.43 11.04 0.64
CA MET A 1 20.11 11.47 -0.74
C MET A 1 18.60 11.46 -0.88
N ALA A 2 18.03 12.13 -1.88
CA ALA A 2 16.59 12.04 -2.13
C ALA A 2 16.25 10.71 -2.81
N THR A 3 15.08 10.15 -2.53
CA THR A 3 14.66 8.86 -3.10
C THR A 3 13.48 9.03 -4.02
N SER A 4 13.64 8.71 -5.31
CA SER A 4 12.55 8.79 -6.28
C SER A 4 11.47 7.74 -6.04
N TYR A 5 10.20 8.13 -6.25
CA TYR A 5 9.04 7.24 -6.18
C TYR A 5 9.12 6.11 -7.20
N GLU A 6 9.86 6.31 -8.29
CA GLU A 6 10.02 5.32 -9.36
C GLU A 6 10.46 3.95 -8.83
N LEU A 7 11.31 3.92 -7.79
CA LEU A 7 11.78 2.67 -7.17
C LEU A 7 10.64 1.92 -6.47
N ILE A 8 9.77 2.65 -5.79
CA ILE A 8 8.61 2.11 -5.07
C ILE A 8 7.58 1.64 -6.09
N PHE A 9 7.26 2.49 -7.08
CA PHE A 9 6.30 2.20 -8.14
C PHE A 9 6.73 1.00 -8.97
N LYS A 10 8.00 0.89 -9.36
CA LYS A 10 8.52 -0.28 -10.08
C LYS A 10 8.36 -1.57 -9.26
N LYS A 11 8.61 -1.54 -7.95
CA LYS A 11 8.41 -2.70 -7.06
C LYS A 11 6.93 -3.06 -6.95
N PHE A 12 6.08 -2.08 -6.71
CA PHE A 12 4.63 -2.26 -6.66
C PHE A 12 4.09 -2.85 -7.97
N ILE A 13 4.41 -2.23 -9.11
CA ILE A 13 4.03 -2.71 -10.45
C ILE A 13 4.56 -4.12 -10.67
N LYS A 14 5.77 -4.46 -10.23
CA LYS A 14 6.31 -5.81 -10.37
C LYS A 14 5.55 -6.85 -9.55
N LYS A 15 5.14 -6.52 -8.31
CA LYS A 15 4.27 -7.39 -7.49
C LYS A 15 2.91 -7.60 -8.17
N LEU A 16 2.44 -6.56 -8.83
CA LEU A 16 1.15 -6.52 -9.47
C LEU A 16 1.15 -7.02 -10.92
N LYS A 17 2.31 -7.11 -11.59
CA LYS A 17 2.47 -7.64 -12.97
C LYS A 17 2.07 -9.13 -13.09
N ASN A 18 1.84 -9.79 -11.96
CA ASN A 18 1.26 -11.12 -11.89
C ASN A 18 -0.29 -11.11 -11.92
N ASP A 19 -0.91 -9.92 -11.94
CA ASP A 19 -2.35 -9.66 -11.93
C ASP A 19 -2.74 -8.85 -13.18
N GLU A 20 -3.24 -9.54 -14.21
CA GLU A 20 -3.58 -8.96 -15.52
C GLU A 20 -4.70 -7.90 -15.46
N ASN A 21 -5.39 -7.73 -14.33
CA ASN A 21 -6.54 -6.80 -14.21
C ASN A 21 -6.14 -5.34 -13.95
N PHE A 22 -4.94 -5.06 -13.45
CA PHE A 22 -4.57 -3.68 -13.10
C PHE A 22 -4.41 -2.77 -14.33
N PHE A 23 -3.86 -3.30 -15.41
CA PHE A 23 -3.66 -2.56 -16.67
C PHE A 23 -4.87 -2.62 -17.59
N ASN A 24 -5.96 -3.28 -17.16
CA ASN A 24 -7.16 -3.46 -17.97
C ASN A 24 -8.08 -2.23 -17.89
N TYR A 25 -7.51 -1.04 -18.08
CA TYR A 25 -8.26 0.20 -18.30
C TYR A 25 -8.84 0.16 -19.72
N LYS A 26 -9.88 -0.64 -19.93
CA LYS A 26 -10.57 -0.72 -21.23
C LYS A 26 -11.11 0.66 -21.62
N ASN A 27 -10.54 1.27 -22.65
CA ASN A 27 -10.95 2.49 -23.38
C ASN A 27 -10.32 3.83 -22.96
N LEU A 28 -9.01 3.90 -22.72
CA LEU A 28 -8.31 5.19 -22.55
C LEU A 28 -7.03 5.23 -23.41
N THR A 29 -6.67 6.41 -23.92
CA THR A 29 -5.44 6.68 -24.67
C THR A 29 -4.20 6.56 -23.78
N ASP A 30 -3.06 6.12 -24.34
CA ASP A 30 -1.85 5.82 -23.58
C ASP A 30 -1.39 6.95 -22.63
N GLU A 31 -1.53 8.22 -23.05
CA GLU A 31 -1.16 9.40 -22.26
C GLU A 31 -2.13 9.65 -21.07
N GLU A 32 -3.44 9.59 -21.30
CA GLU A 32 -4.47 9.77 -20.26
C GLU A 32 -4.45 8.62 -19.24
N VAL A 33 -4.11 7.41 -19.71
CA VAL A 33 -3.89 6.24 -18.86
C VAL A 33 -2.69 6.47 -17.95
N GLU A 34 -1.60 7.02 -18.47
CA GLU A 34 -0.37 7.22 -17.70
C GLU A 34 -0.55 8.29 -16.61
N GLU A 35 -1.24 9.40 -16.91
CA GLU A 35 -1.57 10.41 -15.89
C GLU A 35 -2.51 9.86 -14.82
N MET A 36 -3.59 9.16 -15.19
CA MET A 36 -4.48 8.53 -14.21
C MET A 36 -3.80 7.47 -13.36
N ILE A 37 -2.90 6.68 -13.95
CA ILE A 37 -2.10 5.70 -13.21
C ILE A 37 -1.17 6.42 -12.23
N ASN A 38 -0.50 7.51 -12.64
CA ASN A 38 0.37 8.26 -11.75
C ASN A 38 -0.38 8.90 -10.58
N ASP A 39 -1.52 9.53 -10.83
CA ASP A 39 -2.38 10.08 -9.77
C ASP A 39 -2.84 8.98 -8.79
N HIS A 40 -3.27 7.84 -9.33
CA HIS A 40 -3.66 6.69 -8.53
C HIS A 40 -2.49 6.14 -7.71
N LEU A 41 -1.30 6.01 -8.29
CA LEU A 41 -0.09 5.58 -7.58
C LEU A 41 0.30 6.56 -6.47
N ASN A 42 0.21 7.87 -6.71
CA ASN A 42 0.46 8.88 -5.68
C ASN A 42 -0.56 8.78 -4.54
N SER A 43 -1.84 8.58 -4.87
CA SER A 43 -2.91 8.38 -3.88
C SER A 43 -2.70 7.12 -3.03
N LEU A 44 -2.27 6.01 -3.66
CA LEU A 44 -1.91 4.78 -2.97
C LEU A 44 -0.70 4.97 -2.05
N LEU A 45 0.31 5.71 -2.52
CA LEU A 45 1.50 6.03 -1.72
C LEU A 45 1.13 6.90 -0.51
N ASP A 46 0.27 7.90 -0.70
CA ASP A 46 -0.25 8.75 0.37
C ASP A 46 -1.00 7.94 1.45
N ARG A 47 -1.90 7.05 1.02
CA ARG A 47 -2.59 6.13 1.94
C ARG A 47 -1.61 5.24 2.67
N SER A 48 -0.58 4.73 1.99
CA SER A 48 0.43 3.85 2.57
C SER A 48 1.22 4.56 3.66
N VAL A 49 1.67 5.80 3.40
CA VAL A 49 2.33 6.64 4.39
C VAL A 49 1.39 6.91 5.56
N SER A 50 0.17 7.35 5.29
CA SER A 50 -0.85 7.59 6.32
C SER A 50 -1.10 6.34 7.17
N PHE A 51 -1.08 5.15 6.57
CA PHE A 51 -1.28 3.89 7.25
C PHE A 51 -0.15 3.60 8.24
N ILE A 52 1.12 3.82 7.87
CA ILE A 52 2.26 3.69 8.79
C ILE A 52 2.06 4.59 10.03
N TYR A 53 1.70 5.85 9.80
CA TYR A 53 1.49 6.83 10.88
C TYR A 53 0.31 6.51 11.82
N LYS A 54 -0.65 5.67 11.39
CA LYS A 54 -1.72 5.18 12.27
C LYS A 54 -1.20 4.22 13.34
N PHE A 55 -0.15 3.45 13.03
CA PHE A 55 0.42 2.46 13.97
C PHE A 55 1.56 3.05 14.82
N GLY A 56 2.26 4.06 14.30
CA GLY A 56 3.27 4.76 15.06
C GLY A 56 4.05 5.75 14.23
N ASN A 57 4.92 6.50 14.89
CA ASN A 57 5.74 7.50 14.23
C ASN A 57 7.04 6.87 13.72
N PRO A 58 7.29 6.88 12.39
CA PRO A 58 8.58 6.49 11.85
C PRO A 58 9.71 7.42 12.33
N ASP A 59 10.95 6.91 12.31
CA ASP A 59 12.15 7.69 12.66
C ASP A 59 12.41 8.85 11.67
N ILE A 60 11.92 8.70 10.43
CA ILE A 60 11.99 9.71 9.39
C ILE A 60 10.61 10.27 9.07
N ASN A 61 10.56 11.53 8.65
CA ASN A 61 9.31 12.12 8.21
C ASN A 61 8.99 11.68 6.78
N LEU A 62 8.11 10.69 6.60
CA LEU A 62 7.69 10.23 5.27
C LEU A 62 6.77 11.23 4.55
N TYR A 63 6.24 12.24 5.25
CA TYR A 63 5.54 13.35 4.61
C TYR A 63 6.50 14.38 4.00
N ASP A 64 7.79 14.30 4.29
CA ASP A 64 8.81 15.17 3.71
C ASP A 64 9.15 14.71 2.28
N ARG A 65 8.24 15.02 1.37
CA ARG A 65 8.29 14.58 -0.02
C ARG A 65 7.91 15.71 -0.97
N ASN A 66 8.39 15.63 -2.21
CA ASN A 66 8.07 16.55 -3.28
C ASN A 66 7.26 15.79 -4.34
N ASP A 67 5.95 16.00 -4.34
CA ASP A 67 5.05 15.35 -5.29
C ASP A 67 5.24 15.88 -6.73
N GLU A 68 5.76 17.11 -6.91
CA GLU A 68 6.08 17.67 -8.25
C GLU A 68 7.28 16.98 -8.88
N LEU A 69 8.31 16.66 -8.08
CA LEU A 69 9.51 15.94 -8.52
C LEU A 69 9.39 14.41 -8.35
N GLN A 70 8.28 13.93 -7.78
CA GLN A 70 8.04 12.52 -7.44
C GLN A 70 9.21 11.90 -6.66
N GLU A 71 9.66 12.60 -5.61
CA GLU A 71 10.76 12.14 -4.75
C GLU A 71 10.50 12.41 -3.27
N PHE A 72 11.07 11.56 -2.41
CA PHE A 72 11.19 11.82 -0.99
C PHE A 72 12.45 12.67 -0.78
N ASN A 73 12.34 13.76 -0.02
CA ASN A 73 13.49 14.57 0.38
C ASN A 73 14.41 13.81 1.35
N VAL A 74 13.89 12.71 1.91
CA VAL A 74 14.59 11.76 2.76
C VAL A 74 15.16 10.57 1.98
N ASP A 75 16.27 10.05 2.50
CA ASP A 75 16.89 8.82 2.01
C ASP A 75 16.09 7.64 2.54
N LEU A 76 15.46 6.85 1.69
CA LEU A 76 14.73 5.64 2.10
C LEU A 76 15.62 4.42 1.93
N VAL A 77 15.69 3.58 2.96
CA VAL A 77 16.38 2.29 2.85
C VAL A 77 15.55 1.30 2.05
N ASN A 78 16.19 0.28 1.48
CA ASN A 78 15.50 -0.73 0.67
C ASN A 78 14.31 -1.37 1.39
N GLN A 79 14.38 -1.54 2.71
CA GLN A 79 13.30 -2.07 3.54
C GLN A 79 12.10 -1.12 3.61
N GLU A 80 12.33 0.20 3.66
CA GLU A 80 11.26 1.21 3.64
C GLU A 80 10.59 1.24 2.27
N ILE A 81 11.36 1.14 1.20
CA ILE A 81 10.85 1.04 -0.18
C ILE A 81 9.99 -0.23 -0.35
N ASP A 82 10.45 -1.36 0.21
CA ASP A 82 9.69 -2.62 0.16
C ASP A 82 8.39 -2.52 0.95
N LEU A 83 8.45 -2.00 2.18
CA LEU A 83 7.30 -1.76 3.04
C LEU A 83 6.26 -0.88 2.35
N LEU A 84 6.66 0.27 1.79
CA LEU A 84 5.76 1.16 1.07
C LEU A 84 5.12 0.44 -0.12
N SER A 85 5.87 -0.37 -0.86
CA SER A 85 5.33 -1.13 -1.99
C SER A 85 4.31 -2.20 -1.59
N ASP A 86 4.50 -2.87 -0.44
CA ASP A 86 3.53 -3.81 0.13
C ASP A 86 2.26 -3.11 0.61
N LEU A 87 2.40 -1.95 1.27
CA LEU A 87 1.27 -1.17 1.74
C LEU A 87 0.44 -0.58 0.59
N MET A 88 1.10 -0.19 -0.50
CA MET A 88 0.42 0.24 -1.73
C MET A 88 -0.38 -0.92 -2.32
N TYR A 89 0.18 -2.13 -2.31
CA TYR A 89 -0.52 -3.35 -2.75
C TYR A 89 -1.74 -3.63 -1.87
N PHE A 90 -1.59 -3.61 -0.55
CA PHE A 90 -2.72 -3.76 0.37
C PHE A 90 -3.81 -2.72 0.14
N SER A 91 -3.44 -1.44 0.07
CA SER A 91 -4.37 -0.32 -0.16
C SER A 91 -5.14 -0.45 -1.47
N TYR A 92 -4.48 -0.96 -2.52
CA TYR A 92 -5.11 -1.23 -3.81
C TYR A 92 -6.18 -2.33 -3.71
N PHE A 93 -5.86 -3.47 -3.08
CA PHE A 93 -6.82 -4.57 -2.91
C PHE A 93 -7.97 -4.20 -1.97
N GLU A 94 -7.70 -3.40 -0.93
CA GLU A 94 -8.73 -2.87 -0.04
C GLU A 94 -9.72 -1.98 -0.81
N GLU A 95 -9.22 -1.10 -1.69
CA GLU A 95 -10.08 -0.26 -2.51
C GLU A 95 -10.95 -1.09 -3.47
N GLN A 96 -10.37 -2.09 -4.12
CA GLN A 96 -11.11 -3.00 -5.00
C GLN A 96 -12.21 -3.76 -4.25
N LYS A 97 -11.92 -4.25 -3.03
CA LYS A 97 -12.92 -4.89 -2.15
C LYS A 97 -14.02 -3.92 -1.76
N ASN A 98 -13.68 -2.66 -1.43
CA ASN A 98 -14.67 -1.68 -1.03
C ASN A 98 -15.60 -1.32 -2.20
N LYS A 99 -15.05 -1.20 -3.42
CA LYS A 99 -15.83 -1.03 -4.65
C LYS A 99 -16.80 -2.20 -4.86
N VAL A 100 -16.31 -3.45 -4.82
CA VAL A 100 -17.15 -4.65 -4.98
C VAL A 100 -18.25 -4.71 -3.92
N THR A 101 -17.92 -4.43 -2.66
CA THR A 101 -18.87 -4.45 -1.55
C THR A 101 -19.94 -3.35 -1.71
N ALA A 102 -19.55 -2.14 -2.10
CA ALA A 102 -20.46 -1.03 -2.33
C ALA A 102 -21.41 -1.30 -3.51
N PHE A 103 -20.89 -1.91 -4.60
CA PHE A 103 -21.71 -2.39 -5.71
C PHE A 103 -22.69 -3.48 -5.26
N GLU A 104 -22.24 -4.50 -4.51
CA GLU A 104 -23.12 -5.53 -3.95
C GLU A 104 -24.24 -4.92 -3.07
N LEU A 105 -23.94 -3.95 -2.21
CA LEU A 105 -24.95 -3.27 -1.37
C LEU A 105 -25.97 -2.50 -2.22
N THR A 106 -25.48 -1.78 -3.24
CA THR A 106 -26.34 -1.00 -4.14
C THR A 106 -27.25 -1.92 -4.96
N PHE A 107 -26.73 -3.03 -5.49
CA PHE A 107 -27.50 -3.99 -6.29
C PHE A 107 -28.36 -4.96 -5.47
N ARG A 108 -28.03 -5.28 -4.22
CA ARG A 108 -28.94 -6.03 -3.31
C ARG A 108 -30.21 -5.25 -2.99
N SER A 109 -30.20 -3.92 -3.17
CA SER A 109 -31.38 -3.05 -3.05
C SER A 109 -32.31 -3.15 -4.28
N SER A 110 -31.80 -3.64 -5.43
CA SER A 110 -32.54 -3.82 -6.67
C SER A 110 -32.17 -5.15 -7.36
N GLU A 111 -32.87 -6.21 -6.98
CA GLU A 111 -33.21 -7.38 -7.82
C GLU A 111 -32.16 -8.38 -8.36
N LEU A 112 -30.87 -8.41 -7.97
CA LEU A 112 -29.99 -9.54 -8.36
C LEU A 112 -29.44 -10.37 -7.19
N ASN A 113 -30.14 -11.45 -6.86
CA ASN A 113 -29.63 -12.60 -6.11
C ASN A 113 -28.95 -13.58 -7.08
N VAL A 114 -27.91 -13.14 -7.80
CA VAL A 114 -27.28 -13.94 -8.86
C VAL A 114 -25.74 -13.81 -8.80
N PHE A 115 -25.17 -14.76 -8.05
CA PHE A 115 -23.85 -15.40 -8.22
C PHE A 115 -22.54 -14.64 -7.93
N SER A 116 -21.93 -15.02 -6.81
CA SER A 116 -20.62 -15.70 -6.79
C SER A 116 -20.63 -16.70 -5.63
N PRO A 117 -20.12 -17.94 -5.77
CA PRO A 117 -20.24 -18.95 -4.73
C PRO A 117 -19.56 -18.45 -3.47
N SER A 118 -20.24 -18.55 -2.33
CA SER A 118 -19.80 -18.04 -1.02
C SER A 118 -18.37 -18.45 -0.64
N ASN A 119 -17.85 -19.51 -1.25
CA ASN A 119 -16.50 -20.00 -1.04
C ASN A 119 -15.42 -19.13 -1.71
N GLU A 120 -15.63 -18.66 -2.95
CA GLU A 120 -14.68 -17.75 -3.63
C GLU A 120 -14.62 -16.40 -2.92
N ARG A 121 -15.79 -15.87 -2.52
CA ARG A 121 -15.86 -14.64 -1.71
C ARG A 121 -15.10 -14.77 -0.41
N ARG A 122 -15.27 -15.89 0.31
CA ARG A 122 -14.55 -16.14 1.56
C ARG A 122 -13.04 -16.24 1.34
N THR A 123 -12.60 -16.87 0.25
CA THR A 123 -11.18 -16.94 -0.11
C THR A 123 -10.59 -15.55 -0.39
N VAL A 124 -11.28 -14.70 -1.15
CA VAL A 124 -10.83 -13.32 -1.43
C VAL A 124 -10.79 -12.49 -0.14
N LEU A 125 -11.82 -12.56 0.69
CA LEU A 125 -11.85 -11.86 1.98
C LEU A 125 -10.71 -12.31 2.90
N ASN A 126 -10.46 -13.63 2.98
CA ASN A 126 -9.35 -14.17 3.76
C ASN A 126 -8.00 -13.71 3.22
N MET A 127 -7.81 -13.70 1.90
CA MET A 127 -6.57 -13.21 1.27
C MET A 127 -6.30 -11.74 1.62
N ILE A 128 -7.33 -10.89 1.61
CA ILE A 128 -7.20 -9.48 1.98
C ILE A 128 -6.90 -9.32 3.47
N SER A 129 -7.55 -10.11 4.33
CA SER A 129 -7.24 -10.12 5.76
C SER A 129 -5.82 -10.63 6.03
N ASP A 130 -5.32 -11.61 5.27
CA ASP A 130 -3.94 -12.09 5.39
C ASP A 130 -2.93 -11.00 4.99
N LEU A 131 -3.21 -10.29 3.89
CA LEU A 131 -2.44 -9.12 3.46
C LEU A 131 -2.45 -7.99 4.50
N GLU A 132 -3.59 -7.72 5.13
CA GLU A 132 -3.70 -6.75 6.23
C GLU A 132 -2.78 -7.14 7.39
N ASN A 133 -2.88 -8.40 7.84
CA ASN A 133 -2.05 -8.89 8.95
C ASN A 133 -0.56 -8.85 8.60
N SER A 134 -0.18 -9.25 7.38
CA SER A 134 1.20 -9.15 6.91
C SER A 134 1.69 -7.71 6.84
N SER A 135 0.83 -6.78 6.44
CA SER A 135 1.14 -5.35 6.38
C SER A 135 1.35 -4.76 7.77
N VAL A 136 0.47 -5.11 8.72
CA VAL A 136 0.57 -4.67 10.12
C VAL A 136 1.84 -5.24 10.77
N ASP A 137 2.15 -6.53 10.56
CA ASP A 137 3.39 -7.14 11.05
C ASP A 137 4.62 -6.44 10.49
N ALA A 138 4.64 -6.17 9.17
CA ALA A 138 5.74 -5.46 8.53
C ALA A 138 5.93 -4.04 9.10
N ILE A 139 4.85 -3.31 9.36
CA ILE A 139 4.90 -1.99 10.01
C ILE A 139 5.43 -2.11 11.44
N GLN A 140 4.92 -3.03 12.23
CA GLN A 140 5.38 -3.22 13.61
C GLN A 140 6.85 -3.62 13.67
N ASN A 141 7.29 -4.48 12.74
CA ASN A 141 8.68 -4.88 12.61
C ASN A 141 9.57 -3.68 12.27
N TYR A 142 9.15 -2.85 11.32
CA TYR A 142 9.83 -1.62 10.93
C TYR A 142 9.91 -0.63 12.10
N LEU A 143 8.80 -0.34 12.78
CA LEU A 143 8.77 0.62 13.90
C LEU A 143 9.63 0.16 15.09
N SER A 144 9.73 -1.14 15.30
CA SER A 144 10.50 -1.76 16.38
C SER A 144 12.00 -1.90 16.08
N ARG A 145 12.43 -1.64 14.84
CA ARG A 145 13.82 -1.77 14.41
C ARG A 145 14.43 -0.44 14.03
N ASP A 146 15.73 -0.33 14.22
CA ASP A 146 16.51 0.78 13.70
C ASP A 146 16.61 0.68 12.17
N ARG A 147 16.36 1.79 11.49
CA ARG A 147 16.26 1.83 10.02
C ARG A 147 17.58 1.50 9.30
N ILE A 148 18.72 1.85 9.89
CA ILE A 148 20.04 1.71 9.24
C ILE A 148 20.63 0.34 9.57
N THR A 149 20.57 -0.05 10.84
CA THR A 149 21.22 -1.26 11.34
C THR A 149 20.31 -2.49 11.32
N TRP A 150 19.00 -2.29 11.11
CA TRP A 150 17.95 -3.32 11.15
C TRP A 150 17.92 -4.14 12.46
N ASN A 151 18.55 -3.62 13.51
CA ASN A 151 18.53 -4.22 14.84
C ASN A 151 17.28 -3.79 15.60
N TYR A 152 16.82 -4.63 16.52
CA TYR A 152 15.72 -4.25 17.41
C TYR A 152 16.13 -3.02 18.24
N LYS A 153 15.23 -2.04 18.31
CA LYS A 153 15.36 -0.92 19.24
C LYS A 153 15.38 -1.50 20.65
N SER A 154 16.52 -1.38 21.31
CA SER A 154 16.67 -1.88 22.67
C SER A 154 15.72 -1.10 23.58
N ILE A 155 14.81 -1.78 24.27
CA ILE A 155 13.99 -1.21 25.36
C ILE A 155 14.84 -0.79 26.57
N TYR A 156 16.14 -1.10 26.59
CA TYR A 156 17.07 -0.69 27.63
C TYR A 156 17.82 0.58 27.21
N GLY A 157 17.21 1.72 27.50
CA GLY A 157 17.86 3.02 27.50
C GLY A 157 17.38 3.86 28.69
N SER A 158 18.27 4.03 29.68
CA SER A 158 18.23 5.05 30.73
C SER A 158 17.28 4.85 31.93
N GLY A 159 17.64 3.89 32.78
CA GLY A 159 17.39 3.93 34.22
C GLY A 159 18.71 4.06 34.97
N SER A 160 19.49 5.11 34.71
CA SER A 160 20.58 5.54 35.57
C SER A 160 20.16 6.81 36.28
N SER A 161 19.64 6.66 37.50
CA SER A 161 19.70 7.63 38.60
C SER A 161 19.43 6.87 39.89
#